data_AF-A0A9X2NZK9-F1
#
_entry.id   AF-A0A9X2NZK9-F1
#
_cell.length_a   1.000
_cell.length_b   1.000
_cell.length_c   1.000
_cell.angle_alpha   90.00
_cell.angle_beta   90.00
_cell.angle_gamma   90.00
#
_symmetry.space_group_name_H-M   'P 1'
#
loop_
_entity.id
_entity.type
_entity.pdbx_description
1 polymer ?
#
loop_
_entity_poly.entity_id
_entity_poly.type
_entity_poly.pdbx_seq_one_letter_code
_entity_poly.pdbx_strand_id
1 'polypeptide(L)'
;MMKYLYSILIVLFAVYTFIGCSDDDEPDSSSTSTLKMNGVPIKVYSNTDGEWDSRDGFNLWVNGADVIIHNDGVYIQGKISRTDDDIRNNTLTINIGEDVTDRFSILLEYNHGDGYVTGWGRDNNAVSTYLSGNVKVKSIDKTKHILTLEFENLTYDSTDDDDMSVDEIVLTGTLAIPYKVIVE
;
A
#
# COMPACT_ATOMS: atom_id res chain seq x y z
N MET A 1 -59.21 -42.08 4.64
CA MET A 1 -58.66 -40.74 4.33
C MET A 1 -57.42 -40.50 5.22
N MET A 2 -56.22 -41.06 5.02
CA MET A 2 -55.40 -41.24 3.81
C MET A 2 -55.26 -39.98 2.95
N LYS A 3 -55.30 -38.79 3.56
CA LYS A 3 -54.99 -37.51 2.87
C LYS A 3 -54.02 -36.61 3.62
N TYR A 4 -53.68 -36.90 4.88
CA TYR A 4 -52.72 -36.10 5.65
C TYR A 4 -51.36 -36.77 5.86
N LEU A 5 -51.20 -38.04 5.46
CA LEU A 5 -49.92 -38.76 5.61
C LEU A 5 -48.90 -38.39 4.52
N TYR A 6 -49.36 -37.88 3.36
CA TYR A 6 -48.49 -37.47 2.25
C TYR A 6 -48.00 -36.01 2.33
N SER A 7 -48.60 -35.17 3.18
CA SER A 7 -48.17 -33.76 3.33
C SER A 7 -47.13 -33.55 4.43
N ILE A 8 -46.85 -34.54 5.27
CA ILE A 8 -45.76 -34.48 6.27
C ILE A 8 -44.45 -35.05 5.70
N LEU A 9 -44.50 -35.83 4.61
CA LEU A 9 -43.30 -36.45 4.02
C LEU A 9 -42.54 -35.56 3.02
N ILE A 10 -43.12 -34.43 2.59
CA ILE A 10 -42.50 -33.52 1.59
C ILE A 10 -41.72 -32.38 2.26
N VAL A 11 -41.95 -32.10 3.54
CA VAL A 11 -41.23 -31.04 4.29
C VAL A 11 -39.89 -31.55 4.87
N LEU A 12 -39.57 -32.83 4.71
CA LEU A 12 -38.37 -33.47 5.28
C LEU A 12 -37.24 -33.69 4.25
N PHE A 13 -37.37 -33.22 3.00
CA PHE A 13 -36.39 -33.46 1.92
C PHE A 13 -35.85 -32.20 1.21
N ALA A 14 -35.90 -31.05 1.87
CA ALA A 14 -35.07 -29.88 1.57
C ALA A 14 -34.72 -29.31 2.96
N VAL A 15 -33.51 -29.40 3.51
CA VAL A 15 -32.21 -29.02 2.94
C VAL A 15 -31.14 -29.81 3.71
N TYR A 16 -30.67 -30.93 3.17
CA TYR A 16 -29.39 -31.55 3.57
C TYR A 16 -28.34 -31.17 2.52
N THR A 17 -27.87 -29.93 2.57
CA THR A 17 -26.59 -29.49 1.98
C THR A 17 -26.06 -28.27 2.73
N PHE A 18 -25.77 -28.40 4.01
CA PHE A 18 -24.78 -27.57 4.71
C PHE A 18 -24.07 -28.44 5.75
N ILE A 19 -23.29 -29.41 5.23
CA ILE A 19 -22.18 -29.98 5.98
C ILE A 19 -20.96 -29.12 5.61
N GLY A 20 -20.44 -28.41 6.60
CA GLY A 20 -19.05 -27.96 6.67
C GLY A 20 -18.67 -26.77 5.79
N CYS A 21 -18.71 -25.57 6.38
CA CYS A 21 -17.50 -24.91 6.86
C CYS A 21 -17.88 -24.38 8.25
N SER A 22 -17.30 -24.93 9.32
CA SER A 22 -16.43 -24.14 10.19
C SER A 22 -16.49 -22.65 9.84
N ASP A 23 -17.16 -21.85 10.67
CA ASP A 23 -16.80 -20.43 10.83
C ASP A 23 -15.40 -20.40 11.50
N ASP A 24 -14.40 -20.99 10.82
CA ASP A 24 -13.06 -20.44 10.80
C ASP A 24 -13.16 -19.31 9.78
N ASP A 25 -13.88 -18.25 10.13
CA ASP A 25 -13.68 -16.97 9.48
C ASP A 25 -12.23 -16.60 9.82
N GLU A 26 -11.36 -16.96 8.87
CA GLU A 26 -10.02 -16.43 8.76
C GLU A 26 -10.07 -14.95 9.11
N PRO A 27 -9.14 -14.44 9.94
CA PRO A 27 -9.19 -13.03 10.27
C PRO A 27 -9.07 -12.25 8.97
N ASP A 28 -10.15 -11.56 8.58
CA ASP A 28 -10.16 -10.54 7.54
C ASP A 28 -9.03 -9.56 7.87
N SER A 29 -7.86 -9.79 7.30
CA SER A 29 -6.64 -9.06 7.61
C SER A 29 -6.17 -8.22 6.45
N SER A 30 -7.07 -7.89 5.52
CA SER A 30 -6.76 -6.89 4.51
C SER A 30 -6.98 -5.51 5.11
N SER A 31 -5.93 -4.97 5.75
CA SER A 31 -5.81 -3.52 5.92
C SER A 31 -5.94 -2.89 4.52
N THR A 32 -7.12 -2.37 4.20
CA THR A 32 -7.43 -1.88 2.86
C THR A 32 -6.75 -0.53 2.64
N SER A 33 -5.93 -0.42 1.60
CA SER A 33 -5.29 0.83 1.20
C SER A 33 -6.34 1.84 0.70
N THR A 34 -6.17 3.11 1.06
CA THR A 34 -7.05 4.23 0.68
C THR A 34 -6.31 5.30 -0.11
N LEU A 35 -5.11 4.98 -0.60
CA LEU A 35 -4.22 5.89 -1.30
C LEU A 35 -4.91 6.54 -2.50
N LYS A 36 -4.76 7.85 -2.61
CA LYS A 36 -5.24 8.68 -3.70
C LYS A 36 -4.10 9.50 -4.27
N MET A 37 -4.15 9.72 -5.57
CA MET A 37 -3.28 10.60 -6.32
C MET A 37 -4.13 11.72 -6.91
N ASN A 38 -3.81 12.98 -6.60
CA ASN A 38 -4.57 14.15 -7.06
C ASN A 38 -6.09 14.03 -6.79
N GLY A 39 -6.43 13.48 -5.63
CA GLY A 39 -7.81 13.26 -5.19
C GLY A 39 -8.50 12.02 -5.77
N VAL A 40 -7.87 11.30 -6.71
CA VAL A 40 -8.44 10.10 -7.31
C VAL A 40 -7.87 8.82 -6.70
N PRO A 41 -8.72 7.84 -6.34
CA PRO A 41 -8.26 6.57 -5.77
C PRO A 41 -7.29 5.82 -6.70
N ILE A 42 -6.20 5.34 -6.11
CA ILE A 42 -5.33 4.35 -6.71
C ILE A 42 -5.89 2.99 -6.35
N LYS A 43 -6.21 2.15 -7.35
CA LYS A 43 -6.56 0.76 -7.08
C LYS A 43 -5.28 -0.02 -6.82
N VAL A 44 -5.03 -0.27 -5.54
CA VAL A 44 -3.95 -1.13 -5.09
C VAL A 44 -4.47 -2.58 -5.08
N TYR A 45 -4.12 -3.37 -6.09
CA TYR A 45 -4.38 -4.81 -6.09
C TYR A 45 -3.42 -5.53 -5.13
N SER A 46 -3.56 -6.85 -4.98
CA SER A 46 -2.72 -7.73 -4.14
C SER A 46 -1.22 -7.72 -4.45
N ASN A 47 -0.76 -6.87 -5.37
CA ASN A 47 0.61 -6.77 -5.86
C ASN A 47 1.41 -5.68 -5.11
N THR A 48 1.12 -5.50 -3.82
CA THR A 48 1.92 -4.64 -2.95
C THR A 48 2.89 -5.50 -2.17
N ASP A 49 4.17 -5.25 -2.36
CA ASP A 49 5.24 -5.99 -1.72
C ASP A 49 6.18 -5.05 -0.98
N GLY A 50 6.64 -5.49 0.18
CA GLY A 50 7.64 -4.79 0.99
C GLY A 50 8.77 -5.70 1.44
N GLU A 51 9.93 -5.10 1.68
CA GLU A 51 11.11 -5.80 2.20
C GLU A 51 11.68 -5.03 3.39
N TRP A 52 11.80 -5.70 4.54
CA TRP A 52 12.48 -5.18 5.72
C TRP A 52 13.90 -5.74 5.76
N ASP A 53 14.91 -4.89 5.54
CA ASP A 53 16.33 -5.25 5.65
C ASP A 53 17.06 -4.25 6.56
N SER A 54 17.49 -4.70 7.74
CA SER A 54 18.25 -3.89 8.71
C SER A 54 19.58 -3.33 8.17
N ARG A 55 20.07 -3.86 7.05
CA ARG A 55 21.31 -3.42 6.40
C ARG A 55 21.07 -2.41 5.29
N ASP A 56 19.82 -2.14 4.90
CA ASP A 56 19.49 -1.23 3.80
C ASP A 56 18.36 -0.24 4.16
N GLY A 57 17.21 -0.75 4.58
CA GLY A 57 16.01 0.03 4.86
C GLY A 57 14.74 -0.79 4.67
N PHE A 58 13.60 -0.11 4.66
CA PHE A 58 12.33 -0.71 4.26
C PHE A 58 12.02 -0.32 2.82
N ASN A 59 12.03 -1.27 1.90
CA ASN A 59 11.69 -1.05 0.49
C ASN A 59 10.24 -1.46 0.23
N LEU A 60 9.54 -0.76 -0.67
CA LEU A 60 8.17 -1.09 -1.07
C LEU A 60 7.99 -0.92 -2.57
N TRP A 61 7.12 -1.76 -3.15
CA TRP A 61 6.72 -1.67 -4.55
C TRP A 61 5.21 -1.99 -4.66
N VAL A 62 4.49 -1.19 -5.45
CA VAL A 62 3.11 -1.47 -5.87
C VAL A 62 3.15 -1.75 -7.36
N ASN A 63 3.11 -3.04 -7.71
CA ASN A 63 3.21 -3.51 -9.09
C ASN A 63 1.83 -3.49 -9.76
N GLY A 64 1.63 -2.61 -10.74
CA GLY A 64 0.37 -2.53 -11.48
C GLY A 64 -0.77 -1.99 -10.63
N ALA A 65 -0.60 -0.82 -10.04
CA ALA A 65 -1.70 -0.06 -9.45
C ALA A 65 -2.43 0.67 -10.58
N ASP A 66 -3.74 0.49 -10.74
CA ASP A 66 -4.49 1.25 -11.74
C ASP A 66 -4.89 2.61 -11.13
N VAL A 67 -4.39 3.72 -11.70
CA VAL A 67 -4.96 5.04 -11.41
C VAL A 67 -6.18 5.20 -12.30
N ILE A 68 -7.34 5.45 -11.68
CA ILE A 68 -8.62 5.45 -12.40
C ILE A 68 -8.75 6.66 -13.33
N ILE A 69 -7.88 7.68 -13.21
CA ILE A 69 -7.81 8.74 -14.21
C ILE A 69 -6.99 8.23 -15.38
N HIS A 70 -7.55 8.28 -16.59
CA HIS A 70 -6.93 7.91 -17.88
C HIS A 70 -6.81 6.40 -18.21
N ASN A 71 -7.21 5.47 -17.32
CA ASN A 71 -6.96 4.02 -17.48
C ASN A 71 -5.46 3.65 -17.53
N ASP A 72 -4.60 4.55 -17.05
CA ASP A 72 -3.16 4.34 -17.05
C ASP A 72 -2.74 3.88 -15.65
N GLY A 73 -2.13 2.70 -15.59
CA GLY A 73 -1.56 2.23 -14.34
C GLY A 73 -0.36 3.09 -13.92
N VAL A 74 -0.12 3.14 -12.61
CA VAL A 74 1.04 3.77 -12.00
C VAL A 74 1.84 2.69 -11.27
N TYR A 75 3.14 2.69 -11.52
CA TYR A 75 4.10 1.98 -10.71
C TYR A 75 4.55 2.87 -9.55
N ILE A 76 4.48 2.35 -8.33
CA ILE A 76 4.94 3.05 -7.12
C ILE A 76 6.09 2.25 -6.53
N GLN A 77 7.23 2.89 -6.35
CA GLN A 77 8.35 2.35 -5.60
C GLN A 77 8.69 3.33 -4.48
N GLY A 78 9.00 2.83 -3.29
CA GLY A 78 9.38 3.66 -2.17
C GLY A 78 10.41 3.01 -1.27
N LYS A 79 11.08 3.84 -0.46
CA LYS A 79 12.04 3.37 0.54
C LYS A 79 12.02 4.27 1.75
N ILE A 80 12.00 3.66 2.94
CA ILE A 80 12.33 4.32 4.21
C ILE A 80 13.78 3.98 4.52
N SER A 81 14.66 4.96 4.38
CA SER A 81 16.10 4.81 4.66
C SER A 81 16.37 4.70 6.15
N ARG A 82 17.49 4.07 6.48
CA ARG A 82 18.01 4.02 7.85
C ARG A 82 18.45 5.39 8.33
N THR A 83 18.31 5.63 9.63
CA THR A 83 18.93 6.79 10.29
C THR A 83 20.43 6.58 10.50
N ASP A 84 21.19 7.62 10.85
CA ASP A 84 22.60 7.48 11.24
C ASP A 84 22.80 6.52 12.43
N ASP A 85 21.84 6.51 13.36
CA ASP A 85 21.84 5.62 14.51
C ASP A 85 21.58 4.17 14.10
N ASP A 86 20.65 3.94 13.17
CA ASP A 86 20.40 2.64 12.56
C ASP A 86 21.63 2.10 11.84
N ILE A 87 22.32 2.95 11.07
CA ILE A 87 23.56 2.59 10.37
C ILE A 87 24.65 2.21 11.38
N ARG A 88 24.84 3.01 12.43
CA ARG A 88 25.86 2.77 13.47
C ARG A 88 25.60 1.47 14.23
N ASN A 89 24.35 1.15 14.48
CA ASN A 89 23.95 -0.03 15.26
C ASN A 89 23.63 -1.26 14.41
N ASN A 90 23.65 -1.12 13.07
CA ASN A 90 23.22 -2.12 12.11
C ASN A 90 21.80 -2.65 12.42
N THR A 91 20.87 -1.72 12.58
CA THR A 91 19.45 -1.98 12.85
C THR A 91 18.57 -1.29 11.80
N LEU A 92 17.27 -1.59 11.80
CA LEU A 92 16.26 -0.74 11.18
C LEU A 92 15.19 -0.43 12.21
N THR A 93 15.10 0.83 12.62
CA THR A 93 14.10 1.30 13.56
C THR A 93 13.05 2.10 12.80
N ILE A 94 11.80 1.65 12.84
CA ILE A 94 10.63 2.36 12.32
C ILE A 94 9.55 2.29 13.40
N ASN A 95 9.08 3.44 13.87
CA ASN A 95 8.14 3.52 14.99
C ASN A 95 6.74 3.95 14.54
N ILE A 96 5.71 3.46 15.21
CA ILE A 96 4.33 3.92 14.99
C ILE A 96 4.23 5.41 15.37
N GLY A 97 3.61 6.21 14.52
CA GLY A 97 3.48 7.66 14.65
C GLY A 97 4.71 8.45 14.19
N GLU A 98 5.77 7.77 13.75
CA GLU A 98 6.96 8.42 13.23
C GLU A 98 6.66 9.13 11.90
N ASP A 99 7.06 10.40 11.80
CA ASP A 99 7.16 11.11 10.53
C ASP A 99 8.46 10.69 9.84
N VAL A 100 8.32 10.00 8.70
CA VAL A 100 9.45 9.45 7.95
C VAL A 100 9.78 10.28 6.71
N THR A 101 9.17 11.45 6.54
CA THR A 101 9.28 12.27 5.32
C THR A 101 10.73 12.55 4.93
N ASP A 102 11.58 12.93 5.90
CA ASP A 102 12.99 13.27 5.63
C ASP A 102 13.84 12.09 5.13
N ARG A 103 13.40 10.86 5.42
CA ARG A 103 14.10 9.61 5.07
C ARG A 103 13.27 8.71 4.14
N PHE A 104 12.16 9.22 3.62
CA PHE A 104 11.32 8.52 2.66
C PHE A 104 11.67 8.98 1.25
N SER A 105 11.91 8.02 0.37
CA SER A 105 12.03 8.26 -1.07
C SER A 105 10.91 7.55 -1.81
N ILE A 106 10.46 8.14 -2.91
CA ILE A 106 9.43 7.61 -3.79
C ILE A 106 9.78 7.82 -5.27
N LEU A 107 9.47 6.81 -6.07
CA LEU A 107 9.40 6.85 -7.52
C LEU A 107 7.94 6.55 -7.90
N LEU A 108 7.34 7.44 -8.68
CA LEU A 108 6.05 7.21 -9.34
C LEU A 108 6.29 7.28 -10.83
N GLU A 109 5.87 6.25 -11.56
CA GLU A 109 6.00 6.19 -13.01
C GLU A 109 4.65 5.79 -13.62
N TYR A 110 4.16 6.58 -14.57
CA TYR A 110 3.00 6.20 -15.36
C TYR A 110 3.40 5.11 -16.36
N ASN A 111 2.58 4.06 -16.50
CA ASN A 111 2.89 2.89 -17.33
C ASN A 111 3.14 3.19 -18.82
N HIS A 112 2.70 4.35 -19.32
CA HIS A 112 2.90 4.77 -20.70
C HIS A 112 4.25 5.47 -20.96
N GLY A 113 5.02 5.77 -19.90
CA GLY A 113 6.36 6.37 -20.00
C GLY A 113 6.38 7.90 -20.10
N ASP A 114 5.21 8.55 -20.06
CA ASP A 114 5.06 9.98 -20.34
C ASP A 114 5.21 10.87 -19.08
N GLY A 115 5.50 10.31 -17.89
CA GLY A 115 5.80 11.14 -16.73
C GLY A 115 6.30 10.35 -15.54
N TYR A 116 7.28 10.91 -14.82
CA TYR A 116 7.75 10.36 -13.55
C TYR A 116 7.88 11.43 -12.46
N VAL A 117 7.58 11.03 -11.23
CA VAL A 117 7.93 11.78 -10.02
C VAL A 117 9.05 11.04 -9.33
N THR A 118 10.11 11.76 -9.03
CA THR A 118 11.14 11.28 -8.14
C THR A 118 11.27 12.18 -6.92
N GLY A 119 10.84 11.66 -5.77
CA GLY A 119 11.17 12.23 -4.48
C GLY A 119 12.30 11.42 -3.87
N TRP A 120 13.55 11.88 -3.97
CA TRP A 120 14.65 11.19 -3.29
C TRP A 120 14.77 11.79 -1.88
N GLY A 121 14.85 10.92 -0.86
CA GLY A 121 15.20 11.33 0.49
C GLY A 121 16.55 12.03 0.49
N ARG A 122 16.81 12.82 1.54
CA ARG A 122 17.88 13.83 1.66
C ARG A 122 19.30 13.39 1.24
N ASP A 123 19.57 12.09 1.15
CA ASP A 123 20.91 11.51 0.99
C ASP A 123 21.30 11.14 -0.44
N ASN A 124 20.38 11.19 -1.41
CA ASN A 124 20.73 10.98 -2.82
C ASN A 124 20.60 12.31 -3.57
N ASN A 125 21.76 12.82 -3.99
CA ASN A 125 22.01 14.09 -4.68
C ASN A 125 21.37 14.19 -6.08
N ALA A 126 20.08 13.91 -6.19
CA ALA A 126 19.25 14.06 -7.38
C ALA A 126 18.03 14.91 -7.00
N VAL A 127 17.76 15.92 -7.83
CA VAL A 127 16.67 16.90 -7.74
C VAL A 127 15.43 16.30 -7.06
N SER A 128 15.22 16.62 -5.78
CA SER A 128 14.01 16.21 -5.09
C SER A 128 12.89 17.08 -5.62
N THR A 129 11.91 16.44 -6.25
CA THR A 129 10.65 17.09 -6.64
C THR A 129 9.76 17.37 -5.43
N TYR A 130 10.16 17.03 -4.20
CA TYR A 130 9.35 17.23 -3.01
C TYR A 130 9.02 18.71 -2.79
N LEU A 131 7.74 19.00 -2.58
CA LEU A 131 7.22 20.35 -2.34
C LEU A 131 6.72 20.51 -0.91
N SER A 132 5.83 19.63 -0.44
CA SER A 132 5.20 19.76 0.88
C SER A 132 4.50 18.49 1.36
N GLY A 133 3.90 18.55 2.55
CA GLY A 133 3.16 17.45 3.17
C GLY A 133 4.03 16.57 4.06
N ASN A 134 3.50 15.40 4.43
CA ASN A 134 4.29 14.41 5.16
C ASN A 134 3.83 12.97 4.87
N VAL A 135 4.69 12.03 5.23
CA VAL A 135 4.37 10.61 5.32
C VAL A 135 4.71 10.09 6.71
N LYS A 136 3.75 9.40 7.32
CA LYS A 136 3.86 8.87 8.67
C LYS A 136 3.63 7.38 8.70
N VAL A 137 4.23 6.72 9.69
CA VAL A 137 3.98 5.32 9.99
C VAL A 137 2.70 5.23 10.81
N LYS A 138 1.62 4.77 10.20
CA LYS A 138 0.31 4.64 10.86
C LYS A 138 0.24 3.44 11.78
N SER A 139 0.73 2.29 11.32
CA SER A 139 0.73 1.05 12.10
C SER A 139 1.78 0.06 11.58
N ILE A 140 2.26 -0.80 12.48
CA ILE A 140 3.11 -1.95 12.16
C ILE A 140 2.50 -3.18 12.83
N ASP A 141 1.95 -4.09 12.04
CA ASP A 141 1.55 -5.42 12.51
C ASP A 141 2.72 -6.38 12.26
N LYS A 142 3.51 -6.64 13.31
CA LYS A 142 4.66 -7.55 13.23
C LYS A 142 4.25 -9.02 13.13
N THR A 143 3.02 -9.37 13.52
CA THR A 143 2.54 -10.76 13.45
C THR A 143 2.12 -11.09 12.03
N LYS A 144 1.47 -10.15 11.34
CA LYS A 144 1.04 -10.29 9.94
C LYS A 144 2.07 -9.76 8.93
N HIS A 145 3.13 -9.14 9.42
CA HIS A 145 4.12 -8.40 8.62
C HIS A 145 3.46 -7.40 7.67
N ILE A 146 2.72 -6.45 8.24
CA ILE A 146 2.11 -5.36 7.48
C ILE A 146 2.55 -4.03 8.07
N LEU A 147 3.16 -3.18 7.24
CA LEU A 147 3.46 -1.79 7.56
C LEU A 147 2.45 -0.90 6.85
N THR A 148 1.80 0.01 7.56
CA THR A 148 0.87 0.97 6.95
C THR A 148 1.44 2.37 7.03
N LEU A 149 1.56 3.01 5.87
CA LEU A 149 1.92 4.42 5.74
C LEU A 149 0.66 5.28 5.60
N GLU A 150 0.71 6.49 6.13
CA GLU A 150 -0.29 7.53 5.96
C GLU A 150 0.37 8.74 5.29
N PHE A 151 -0.23 9.18 4.19
CA PHE A 151 0.21 10.31 3.37
C PHE A 151 -0.72 11.48 3.65
N GLU A 152 -0.16 12.57 4.18
CA GLU A 152 -0.89 13.81 4.49
C GLU A 152 -0.49 14.90 3.48
N ASN A 153 -1.19 14.91 2.33
CA ASN A 153 -0.96 15.84 1.23
C ASN A 153 0.52 15.86 0.78
N LEU A 154 1.14 14.69 0.68
CA LEU A 154 2.53 14.56 0.26
C LEU A 154 2.63 14.96 -1.22
N THR A 155 3.28 16.09 -1.47
CA THR A 155 3.21 16.81 -2.74
C THR A 155 4.58 16.85 -3.41
N TYR A 156 4.60 16.56 -4.71
CA TYR A 156 5.79 16.56 -5.55
C TYR A 156 5.54 17.31 -6.86
N ASP A 157 6.57 17.92 -7.40
CA ASP A 157 6.66 18.42 -8.77
C ASP A 157 6.74 17.23 -9.76
N SER A 158 6.02 17.29 -10.87
CA SER A 158 6.08 16.26 -11.91
C SER A 158 7.11 16.66 -12.95
N THR A 159 7.96 15.73 -13.40
CA THR A 159 8.94 16.02 -14.46
C THR A 159 8.40 15.79 -15.88
N ASP A 160 7.09 15.73 -16.03
CA ASP A 160 6.42 15.56 -17.32
C ASP A 160 6.75 16.76 -18.24
N ASP A 161 7.56 16.49 -19.28
CA ASP A 161 8.07 17.47 -20.25
C ASP A 161 7.08 17.69 -21.40
N ASP A 162 5.96 16.95 -21.42
CA ASP A 162 4.89 17.11 -22.40
C ASP A 162 3.82 18.08 -21.84
N ASP A 163 4.13 19.36 -22.00
CA ASP A 163 3.24 20.53 -21.99
C ASP A 163 1.74 20.17 -21.96
N MET A 164 1.16 20.22 -20.75
CA MET A 164 -0.27 20.11 -20.35
C MET A 164 -0.65 18.86 -19.53
N SER A 165 -0.52 18.93 -18.20
CA SER A 165 -1.69 19.02 -17.28
C SER A 165 -1.48 18.54 -15.83
N VAL A 166 -0.29 18.09 -15.41
CA VAL A 166 -0.03 17.76 -13.99
C VAL A 166 1.36 18.23 -13.56
N ASP A 167 1.49 19.52 -13.27
CA ASP A 167 2.73 20.09 -12.71
C ASP A 167 2.98 19.56 -11.29
N GLU A 168 1.94 19.12 -10.57
CA GLU A 168 2.04 18.66 -9.19
C GLU A 168 1.27 17.36 -8.94
N ILE A 169 1.89 16.46 -8.18
CA ILE A 169 1.30 15.22 -7.70
C ILE A 169 1.13 15.27 -6.19
N VAL A 170 -0.09 15.07 -5.73
CA VAL A 170 -0.49 15.07 -4.32
C VAL A 170 -0.97 13.68 -3.92
N LEU A 171 -0.24 13.03 -3.02
CA LEU A 171 -0.62 11.76 -2.40
C LEU A 171 -1.36 11.99 -1.08
N THR A 172 -2.49 11.32 -0.93
CA THR A 172 -3.29 11.34 0.31
C THR A 172 -3.84 9.96 0.66
N GLY A 173 -4.06 9.69 1.94
CA GLY A 173 -4.67 8.45 2.42
C GLY A 173 -3.64 7.45 2.92
N THR A 174 -3.97 6.17 2.92
CA THR A 174 -3.13 5.11 3.51
C THR A 174 -2.69 4.07 2.50
N LEU A 175 -1.47 3.59 2.64
CA LEU A 175 -0.96 2.42 1.92
C LEU A 175 -0.57 1.35 2.93
N ALA A 176 -1.28 0.23 2.91
CA ALA A 176 -0.92 -0.96 3.66
C ALA A 176 0.00 -1.86 2.81
N ILE A 177 1.14 -2.22 3.38
CA ILE A 177 2.26 -2.86 2.69
C ILE A 177 2.57 -4.16 3.43
N PRO A 178 2.09 -5.30 2.94
CA PRO A 178 2.60 -6.60 3.34
C PRO A 178 4.11 -6.65 3.06
N TYR A 179 4.89 -7.20 3.99
CA TYR A 179 6.33 -7.27 3.83
C TYR A 179 6.91 -8.61 4.26
N LYS A 180 8.11 -8.92 3.76
CA LYS A 180 8.97 -9.99 4.25
C LYS A 180 10.18 -9.41 4.97
N VAL A 181 10.66 -10.13 5.98
CA VAL A 181 11.92 -9.81 6.66
C VAL A 181 13.06 -10.50 5.90
N ILE A 182 13.98 -9.71 5.35
CA ILE A 182 15.19 -10.21 4.68
C ILE A 182 16.28 -10.43 5.72
N VAL A 183 16.54 -9.40 6.53
CA VAL A 183 17.44 -9.43 7.69
C VAL A 183 16.85 -8.56 8.79
N GLU A 184 16.85 -9.10 10.02
CA GLU A 184 16.43 -8.39 11.24
C GLU A 184 17.43 -7.34 11.71
#